data_AF-A0A3E4LRJ2-F1
#
_entry.id   AF-A0A3E4LRJ2-F1
#
_cell.length_a   1.000
_cell.length_b   1.000
_cell.length_c   1.000
_cell.angle_alpha   90.00
_cell.angle_beta   90.00
_cell.angle_gamma   90.00
#
_symmetry.space_group_name_H-M   'P 1'
#
loop_
_entity.id
_entity.type
_entity.pdbx_description
1 polymer ?
#
loop_
_entity_poly.entity_id
_entity_poly.type
_entity_poly.pdbx_seq_one_letter_code
_entity_poly.pdbx_strand_id
1 'polypeptide(L)'
;MKKEEYLRCVTDQIRCKKACPGIEKELEDHITDQAEMYLKKGMTEEQALKKAIAEMGDPVQVGVELDRIHRPQMSWGLVLLAGILGIISIVLQYGLKSHGYEMGFPQRQLLFTVVGFVLMLGIYYLDYSILGKYGKWMAGVFLALMGLTIPCRLYMGGAGTYLRLGNMAVSVPLLMYLYVPLFGAVLYSYRRKGYEALWKIAGWMILPVGLVVQSASLIHAALLALALLMMVTIAVQRSWYDISKKRTLFALWGGGTALFITGSVIIFEKILKEYQQERIQAYFDQTGIYGYMQNQIAGVFRESKMLGKSISGMKILESSLAGFNGELIWMSLIACFGIIAGMIVAGLYVMLIWKIFRISGNQSNELGKMIGYGCGLVFAGQIVYSFLICLNIVPEMPVILPFLSYGGSGTLLSYILMGLVLSVYRYKNIPLESQKRKSLKIRISVE
;
A
#
# COMPACT_ATOMS: atom_id res chain seq x y z
N MET A 1 9.67 20.78 -43.09
CA MET A 1 8.87 19.90 -42.23
C MET A 1 7.77 20.73 -41.59
N LYS A 2 6.53 20.25 -41.59
CA LYS A 2 5.42 20.94 -40.89
C LYS A 2 5.47 20.62 -39.39
N LYS A 3 4.85 21.46 -38.54
CA LYS A 3 4.79 21.25 -37.07
C LYS A 3 4.24 19.87 -36.71
N GLU A 4 3.10 19.50 -37.30
CA GLU A 4 2.43 18.21 -37.07
C GLU A 4 3.31 17.02 -37.44
N GLU A 5 4.04 17.14 -38.56
CA GLU A 5 4.96 16.10 -39.04
C GLU A 5 6.17 15.93 -38.11
N TYR A 6 6.71 17.04 -37.59
CA TYR A 6 7.76 17.02 -36.58
C TYR A 6 7.30 16.32 -35.30
N LEU A 7 6.15 16.73 -34.74
CA LEU A 7 5.59 16.15 -33.52
C LEU A 7 5.28 14.66 -33.68
N ARG A 8 4.73 14.26 -34.83
CA ARG A 8 4.48 12.85 -35.15
C ARG A 8 5.79 12.04 -35.20
N CYS A 9 6.81 12.56 -35.86
CA CYS A 9 8.10 11.90 -35.95
C CYS A 9 8.76 11.69 -34.57
N VAL A 10 8.67 12.68 -33.69
CA VAL A 10 9.14 12.59 -32.29
C VAL A 10 8.35 11.54 -31.50
N THR A 11 7.02 11.57 -31.56
CA THR A 11 6.15 10.66 -30.80
C THR A 11 6.20 9.22 -31.28
N ASP A 12 6.54 8.98 -32.55
CA ASP A 12 6.78 7.65 -33.10
C ASP A 12 7.99 6.96 -32.44
N GLN A 13 9.03 7.72 -32.06
CA GLN A 13 10.20 7.16 -31.37
C GLN A 13 9.94 6.79 -29.90
N ILE A 14 8.86 7.29 -29.30
CA ILE A 14 8.57 7.09 -27.88
C ILE A 14 7.78 5.80 -27.67
N ARG A 15 8.35 4.87 -26.89
CA ARG A 15 7.71 3.58 -26.52
C ARG A 15 6.53 3.78 -25.59
N CYS A 16 6.64 4.74 -24.67
CA CYS A 16 5.56 5.07 -23.76
C CYS A 16 4.50 5.94 -24.43
N LYS A 17 3.54 5.31 -25.13
CA LYS A 17 2.47 6.03 -25.84
C LYS A 17 1.61 6.92 -24.93
N LYS A 18 1.58 6.66 -23.62
CA LYS A 18 0.88 7.52 -22.64
C LYS A 18 1.58 8.84 -22.36
N ALA A 19 2.90 8.92 -22.54
CA ALA A 19 3.62 10.17 -22.38
C ALA A 19 3.47 11.07 -23.62
N CYS A 20 3.10 10.49 -24.78
CA CYS A 20 3.04 11.20 -26.05
C CYS A 20 2.13 12.44 -26.03
N PRO A 21 0.88 12.41 -25.53
CA PRO A 21 0.04 13.61 -25.53
C PRO A 21 0.59 14.76 -24.70
N GLY A 22 1.25 14.43 -23.58
CA GLY A 22 1.88 15.45 -22.72
C GLY A 22 3.13 16.05 -23.36
N ILE A 23 3.95 15.19 -23.97
CA ILE A 23 5.16 15.59 -24.69
C ILE A 23 4.82 16.40 -25.94
N GLU A 24 3.84 15.96 -26.72
CA GLU A 24 3.36 16.66 -27.91
C GLU A 24 2.90 18.07 -27.57
N LYS A 25 2.12 18.21 -26.50
CA LYS A 25 1.69 19.52 -26.01
C LYS A 25 2.85 20.38 -25.51
N GLU A 26 3.81 19.82 -24.77
CA GLU A 26 4.97 20.58 -24.28
C GLU A 26 5.85 21.07 -25.44
N LEU A 27 6.07 20.23 -26.45
CA LEU A 27 6.82 20.60 -27.65
C LEU A 27 6.04 21.61 -28.51
N GLU A 28 4.73 21.45 -28.64
CA GLU A 28 3.86 22.41 -29.33
C GLU A 28 3.88 23.78 -28.64
N ASP A 29 3.71 23.83 -27.32
CA ASP A 29 3.78 25.06 -26.52
C ASP A 29 5.16 25.71 -26.72
N HIS A 30 6.25 24.94 -26.67
CA HIS A 30 7.61 25.46 -26.87
C HIS A 30 7.85 26.02 -28.29
N ILE A 31 7.41 25.30 -29.32
CA ILE A 31 7.51 25.76 -30.72
C ILE A 31 6.72 27.05 -30.91
N THR A 32 5.53 27.14 -30.32
CA THR A 32 4.65 28.30 -30.43
C THR A 32 5.26 29.51 -29.71
N ASP A 33 5.76 29.32 -28.49
CA ASP A 33 6.45 30.37 -27.72
C ASP A 33 7.69 30.92 -28.47
N GLN A 34 8.48 30.03 -29.10
CA GLN A 34 9.63 30.43 -29.93
C GLN A 34 9.19 31.18 -31.19
N ALA A 35 8.15 30.72 -31.88
CA ALA A 35 7.62 31.39 -33.07
C ALA A 35 7.13 32.81 -32.74
N GLU A 36 6.44 33.00 -31.60
CA GLU A 36 6.04 34.33 -31.13
C GLU A 36 7.22 35.27 -30.88
N MET A 37 8.34 34.75 -30.36
CA MET A 37 9.55 35.56 -30.20
C MET A 37 10.13 36.02 -31.55
N TYR A 38 10.05 35.19 -32.59
CA TYR A 38 10.50 35.53 -33.94
C TYR A 38 9.58 36.54 -34.64
N LEU A 39 8.27 36.42 -34.43
CA LEU A 39 7.29 37.41 -34.89
C LEU A 39 7.60 38.80 -34.32
N LYS A 40 7.90 38.89 -33.02
CA LYS A 40 8.29 40.16 -32.37
C LYS A 40 9.59 40.76 -32.90
N LYS A 41 10.45 39.94 -33.52
CA LYS A 41 11.68 40.37 -34.20
C LYS A 41 11.45 40.78 -35.66
N GLY A 42 10.19 40.86 -36.11
CA GLY A 42 9.82 41.32 -37.44
C GLY A 42 9.81 40.23 -38.53
N MET A 43 9.87 38.95 -38.16
CA MET A 43 9.71 37.85 -39.12
C MET A 43 8.24 37.65 -39.48
N THR A 44 7.98 37.13 -40.69
CA THR A 44 6.65 36.64 -41.07
C THR A 44 6.31 35.35 -40.31
N GLU A 45 5.02 35.07 -40.10
CA GLU A 45 4.54 33.91 -39.33
C GLU A 45 5.09 32.58 -39.85
N GLU A 46 5.10 32.39 -41.17
CA GLU A 46 5.61 31.18 -41.80
C GLU A 46 7.13 31.01 -41.59
N GLN A 47 7.89 32.10 -41.70
CA GLN A 47 9.33 32.09 -41.44
C GLN A 47 9.65 31.86 -39.96
N ALA A 48 8.88 32.46 -39.06
CA ALA A 48 9.00 32.31 -37.62
C ALA A 48 8.77 30.86 -37.18
N LEU A 49 7.69 30.23 -37.66
CA LEU A 49 7.37 28.84 -37.34
C LEU A 49 8.42 27.87 -37.90
N LYS A 50 8.84 28.06 -39.16
CA LYS A 50 9.85 27.22 -39.79
C LYS A 50 11.20 27.31 -39.06
N LYS A 51 11.57 28.51 -38.59
CA LYS A 51 12.77 28.73 -37.79
C LYS A 51 12.67 28.10 -36.41
N ALA A 52 11.54 28.25 -35.73
CA ALA A 52 11.29 27.61 -34.43
C ALA A 52 11.43 26.07 -34.51
N ILE A 53 10.83 25.44 -35.52
CA ILE A 53 10.96 23.98 -35.74
C ILE A 53 12.42 23.59 -36.01
N ALA A 54 13.15 24.37 -36.81
CA ALA A 54 14.56 24.07 -37.10
C ALA A 54 15.45 24.13 -35.85
N GLU A 55 15.14 25.03 -34.90
CA GLU A 55 15.86 25.14 -33.63
C GLU A 55 15.55 24.01 -32.64
N MET A 56 14.45 23.27 -32.84
CA MET A 56 14.16 22.08 -32.04
C MET A 56 15.13 20.92 -32.31
N GLY A 57 15.85 20.95 -33.44
CA GLY A 57 16.82 19.93 -33.83
C GLY A 57 16.21 18.78 -34.64
N ASP A 58 16.89 17.64 -34.68
CA ASP A 58 16.42 16.44 -35.38
C ASP A 58 15.30 15.74 -34.59
N PRO A 59 14.09 15.59 -35.15
CA PRO A 59 12.97 14.98 -34.44
C PRO A 59 13.24 13.53 -33.98
N VAL A 60 14.09 12.78 -34.70
CA VAL A 60 14.42 11.40 -34.30
C VAL A 60 15.28 11.40 -33.05
N GLN A 61 16.34 12.23 -33.00
CA GLN A 61 17.20 12.36 -31.82
C GLN A 61 16.42 12.87 -30.61
N VAL A 62 15.61 13.91 -30.78
CA VAL A 62 14.74 14.45 -29.72
C VAL A 62 13.78 13.37 -29.21
N GLY A 63 13.17 12.59 -30.11
CA GLY A 63 12.31 11.46 -29.75
C GLY A 63 13.03 10.38 -28.95
N VAL A 64 14.26 10.02 -29.31
CA VAL A 64 15.08 9.03 -28.58
C VAL A 64 15.47 9.53 -27.20
N GLU A 65 15.82 10.82 -27.04
CA GLU A 65 16.14 11.42 -25.74
C GLU A 65 14.90 11.45 -24.82
N LEU A 66 13.75 11.83 -25.38
CA LEU A 66 12.48 11.85 -24.64
C LEU A 66 12.02 10.43 -24.25
N ASP A 67 12.23 9.42 -25.10
CA ASP A 67 11.96 8.01 -24.75
C ASP A 67 12.81 7.56 -23.55
N ARG A 68 14.11 7.89 -23.53
CA ARG A 68 15.01 7.52 -22.42
C ARG A 68 14.51 8.05 -21.07
N ILE A 69 13.91 9.24 -21.05
CA ILE A 69 13.36 9.86 -19.86
C ILE A 69 12.03 9.22 -19.44
N HIS A 70 11.14 8.98 -20.40
CA HIS A 70 9.75 8.55 -20.16
C HIS A 70 9.52 7.03 -20.22
N ARG A 71 10.59 6.23 -20.42
CA ARG A 71 10.49 4.77 -20.48
C ARG A 71 9.90 4.17 -19.19
N PRO A 72 8.96 3.23 -19.28
CA PRO A 72 8.45 2.52 -18.11
C PRO A 72 9.58 1.79 -17.39
N GLN A 73 9.69 2.00 -16.07
CA GLN A 73 10.72 1.36 -15.25
C GLN A 73 10.10 0.27 -14.37
N MET A 74 10.91 -0.72 -14.00
CA MET A 74 10.54 -1.77 -13.06
C MET A 74 11.48 -1.74 -11.86
N SER A 75 10.93 -1.73 -10.65
CA SER A 75 11.72 -1.84 -9.43
C SER A 75 12.01 -3.31 -9.14
N TRP A 76 12.98 -3.89 -9.83
CA TRP A 76 13.39 -5.29 -9.65
C TRP A 76 13.70 -5.63 -8.19
N GLY A 77 14.23 -4.66 -7.44
CA GLY A 77 14.50 -4.83 -6.01
C GLY A 77 13.24 -5.10 -5.16
N LEU A 78 12.06 -4.57 -5.52
CA LEU A 78 10.81 -4.89 -4.82
C LEU A 78 10.23 -6.24 -5.27
N VAL A 79 10.34 -6.55 -6.57
CA VAL A 79 9.92 -7.85 -7.13
C VAL A 79 10.69 -8.99 -6.48
N LEU A 80 12.02 -8.86 -6.40
CA LEU A 80 12.88 -9.84 -5.76
C LEU A 80 12.55 -10.01 -4.28
N LEU A 81 12.29 -8.91 -3.55
CA LEU A 81 11.88 -8.98 -2.16
C LEU A 81 10.57 -9.74 -1.96
N ALA A 82 9.53 -9.41 -2.73
CA ALA A 82 8.25 -10.09 -2.66
C ALA A 82 8.34 -11.56 -3.10
N GLY A 83 9.21 -11.87 -4.07
CA GLY A 83 9.51 -13.23 -4.51
C GLY A 83 10.24 -14.04 -3.44
N ILE A 84 11.31 -13.51 -2.85
CA ILE A 84 12.09 -14.15 -1.79
C ILE A 84 11.21 -14.44 -0.58
N LEU A 85 10.43 -13.46 -0.10
CA LEU A 85 9.52 -13.67 1.04
C LEU A 85 8.46 -14.74 0.74
N GLY A 86 7.91 -14.77 -0.48
CA GLY A 86 6.97 -15.80 -0.92
C GLY A 86 7.62 -17.20 -0.99
N ILE A 87 8.87 -17.30 -1.46
CA ILE A 87 9.62 -18.57 -1.48
C ILE A 87 9.91 -19.04 -0.05
N ILE A 88 10.35 -18.15 0.84
CA ILE A 88 10.56 -18.47 2.26
C ILE A 88 9.27 -19.00 2.90
N SER A 89 8.11 -18.40 2.56
CA SER A 89 6.81 -18.90 3.01
C SER A 89 6.60 -20.35 2.61
N ILE A 90 6.79 -20.67 1.32
CA ILE A 90 6.60 -22.02 0.79
C ILE A 90 7.56 -23.01 1.47
N VAL A 91 8.84 -22.66 1.57
CA VAL A 91 9.87 -23.49 2.23
C VAL A 91 9.49 -23.76 3.69
N LEU A 92 9.02 -22.74 4.41
CA LEU A 92 8.57 -22.89 5.79
C LEU A 92 7.34 -23.80 5.90
N GLN A 93 6.36 -23.69 5.00
CA GLN A 93 5.19 -24.59 5.00
C GLN A 93 5.58 -26.05 4.71
N TYR A 94 6.55 -26.29 3.83
CA TYR A 94 7.12 -27.63 3.63
C TYR A 94 7.92 -28.10 4.86
N GLY A 95 8.67 -27.22 5.50
CA GLY A 95 9.37 -27.48 6.76
C GLY A 95 8.40 -27.97 7.83
N LEU A 96 7.32 -27.21 8.07
CA LEU A 96 6.27 -27.59 9.01
C LEU A 96 5.65 -28.95 8.65
N LYS A 97 5.27 -29.18 7.39
CA LYS A 97 4.67 -30.46 6.98
C LYS A 97 5.63 -31.66 7.17
N SER A 98 6.90 -31.50 6.77
CA SER A 98 7.91 -32.58 6.85
C SER A 98 8.21 -33.03 8.29
N HIS A 99 7.87 -32.20 9.26
CA HIS A 99 8.12 -32.44 10.67
C HIS A 99 6.96 -33.14 11.38
N GLY A 100 5.94 -33.60 10.64
CA GLY A 100 4.79 -34.32 11.17
C GLY A 100 3.62 -33.43 11.56
N TYR A 101 3.70 -32.12 11.33
CA TYR A 101 2.62 -31.19 11.66
C TYR A 101 1.53 -31.21 10.57
N GLU A 102 0.36 -31.77 10.89
CA GLU A 102 -0.84 -31.91 10.03
C GLU A 102 -1.33 -30.58 9.42
N MET A 103 -0.94 -29.43 9.99
CA MET A 103 -1.42 -28.09 9.58
C MET A 103 -0.56 -27.38 8.52
N GLY A 104 0.48 -28.01 7.99
CA GLY A 104 1.25 -27.47 6.85
C GLY A 104 0.51 -27.67 5.52
N PHE A 105 0.10 -26.58 4.86
CA PHE A 105 -0.59 -26.62 3.56
C PHE A 105 0.26 -26.05 2.40
N PRO A 106 1.43 -26.65 2.10
CA PRO A 106 2.38 -26.08 1.15
C PRO A 106 1.83 -25.97 -0.28
N GLN A 107 1.00 -26.92 -0.71
CA GLN A 107 0.37 -26.89 -2.05
C GLN A 107 -0.58 -25.70 -2.22
N ARG A 108 -1.40 -25.42 -1.20
CA ARG A 108 -2.30 -24.26 -1.22
C ARG A 108 -1.51 -22.97 -1.17
N GLN A 109 -0.49 -22.88 -0.31
CA GLN A 109 0.35 -21.69 -0.23
C GLN A 109 1.08 -21.44 -1.55
N LEU A 110 1.65 -22.47 -2.19
CA LEU A 110 2.26 -22.37 -3.51
C LEU A 110 1.28 -21.80 -4.55
N LEU A 111 0.05 -22.34 -4.60
CA LEU A 111 -0.99 -21.84 -5.50
C LEU A 111 -1.26 -20.35 -5.26
N PHE A 112 -1.48 -19.94 -4.01
CA PHE A 112 -1.74 -18.54 -3.66
C PHE A 112 -0.58 -17.61 -3.96
N THR A 113 0.65 -18.06 -3.71
CA THR A 113 1.87 -17.30 -4.02
C THR A 113 2.03 -17.12 -5.53
N VAL A 114 1.83 -18.18 -6.33
CA VAL A 114 1.92 -18.11 -7.80
C VAL A 114 0.82 -17.21 -8.37
N VAL A 115 -0.44 -17.43 -7.98
CA VAL A 115 -1.58 -16.61 -8.43
C VAL A 115 -1.39 -15.16 -7.99
N GLY A 116 -0.97 -14.93 -6.74
CA GLY A 116 -0.65 -13.60 -6.23
C GLY A 116 0.46 -12.93 -7.04
N PHE A 117 1.55 -13.62 -7.32
CA PHE A 117 2.65 -13.08 -8.10
C PHE A 117 2.23 -12.71 -9.54
N VAL A 118 1.40 -13.54 -10.18
CA VAL A 118 0.82 -13.22 -11.50
C VAL A 118 -0.09 -12.00 -11.41
N LEU A 119 -0.95 -11.89 -10.38
CA LEU A 119 -1.79 -10.72 -10.15
C LEU A 119 -0.96 -9.45 -9.91
N MET A 120 0.14 -9.55 -9.16
CA MET A 120 1.08 -8.44 -8.94
C MET A 120 1.62 -7.92 -10.27
N LEU A 121 2.06 -8.83 -11.16
CA LEU A 121 2.54 -8.47 -12.50
C LEU A 121 1.42 -7.89 -13.36
N GLY A 122 0.19 -8.41 -13.29
CA GLY A 122 -0.96 -7.85 -13.99
C GLY A 122 -1.27 -6.42 -13.54
N ILE A 123 -1.34 -6.18 -12.23
CA ILE A 123 -1.62 -4.86 -11.63
C ILE A 123 -0.49 -3.86 -11.93
N TYR A 124 0.75 -4.32 -12.07
CA TYR A 124 1.86 -3.47 -12.52
C TYR A 124 1.60 -2.80 -13.89
N TYR A 125 0.81 -3.43 -14.77
CA TYR A 125 0.39 -2.80 -16.04
C TYR A 125 -0.82 -1.88 -15.89
N LEU A 126 -1.62 -2.03 -14.83
CA LEU A 126 -2.74 -1.16 -14.58
C LEU A 126 -2.27 0.27 -14.30
N ASP A 127 -2.97 1.22 -14.90
CA ASP A 127 -2.67 2.63 -14.74
C ASP A 127 -3.26 3.14 -13.44
N TYR A 128 -2.41 3.51 -12.49
CA TYR A 128 -2.89 4.09 -11.25
C TYR A 128 -3.59 5.45 -11.47
N SER A 129 -3.39 6.13 -12.60
CA SER A 129 -4.07 7.41 -12.89
C SER A 129 -5.59 7.27 -13.04
N ILE A 130 -6.08 6.06 -13.37
CA ILE A 130 -7.52 5.74 -13.37
C ILE A 130 -8.12 5.98 -11.98
N LEU A 131 -7.36 5.66 -10.92
CA LEU A 131 -7.75 5.94 -9.54
C LEU A 131 -7.91 7.44 -9.32
N GLY A 132 -7.11 8.28 -9.96
CA GLY A 132 -7.25 9.74 -9.87
C GLY A 132 -8.54 10.26 -10.51
N LYS A 133 -8.87 9.74 -11.70
CA LYS A 133 -10.04 10.19 -12.47
C LYS A 133 -11.37 9.73 -11.87
N TYR A 134 -11.44 8.48 -11.42
CA TYR A 134 -12.68 7.87 -10.91
C TYR A 134 -12.64 7.53 -9.42
N GLY A 135 -11.67 8.06 -8.66
CA GLY A 135 -11.36 7.65 -7.29
C GLY A 135 -12.54 7.65 -6.32
N LYS A 136 -13.33 8.73 -6.29
CA LYS A 136 -14.54 8.78 -5.43
C LYS A 136 -15.59 7.74 -5.82
N TRP A 137 -15.79 7.54 -7.12
CA TRP A 137 -16.77 6.57 -7.60
C TRP A 137 -16.30 5.14 -7.31
N MET A 138 -15.03 4.83 -7.59
CA MET A 138 -14.42 3.53 -7.25
C MET A 138 -14.43 3.25 -5.75
N ALA A 139 -14.12 4.24 -4.91
CA ALA A 139 -14.18 4.12 -3.46
C ALA A 139 -15.61 3.87 -2.97
N GLY A 140 -16.60 4.59 -3.53
CA GLY A 140 -18.01 4.39 -3.23
C GLY A 140 -18.51 3.00 -3.63
N VAL A 141 -18.19 2.55 -4.85
CA VAL A 141 -18.54 1.20 -5.34
C VAL A 141 -17.87 0.13 -4.48
N PHE A 142 -16.60 0.30 -4.11
CA PHE A 142 -15.90 -0.63 -3.23
C PHE A 142 -16.59 -0.75 -1.87
N LEU A 143 -16.91 0.37 -1.22
CA LEU A 143 -17.61 0.37 0.06
C LEU A 143 -19.03 -0.19 -0.04
N ALA A 144 -19.76 0.13 -1.10
CA ALA A 144 -21.08 -0.42 -1.35
C ALA A 144 -21.02 -1.95 -1.53
N LEU A 145 -20.05 -2.46 -2.31
CA LEU A 145 -19.83 -3.89 -2.48
C LEU A 145 -19.52 -4.55 -1.13
N MET A 146 -18.62 -3.98 -0.33
CA MET A 146 -18.29 -4.50 1.00
C MET A 146 -19.50 -4.49 1.95
N GLY A 147 -20.35 -3.47 1.88
CA GLY A 147 -21.61 -3.40 2.61
C GLY A 147 -22.63 -4.46 2.15
N LEU A 148 -22.78 -4.66 0.84
CA LEU A 148 -23.66 -5.70 0.27
C LEU A 148 -23.26 -7.11 0.67
N THR A 149 -21.98 -7.34 1.00
CA THR A 149 -21.54 -8.66 1.47
C THR A 149 -22.05 -9.03 2.86
N ILE A 150 -22.47 -8.06 3.70
CA ILE A 150 -22.87 -8.27 5.11
C ILE A 150 -23.81 -9.48 5.31
N PRO A 151 -24.96 -9.60 4.60
CA PRO A 151 -25.88 -10.73 4.77
C PRO A 151 -25.28 -12.08 4.35
N CYS A 152 -24.26 -12.09 3.50
CA CYS A 152 -23.63 -13.31 2.97
C CYS A 152 -22.34 -13.69 3.72
N ARG A 153 -21.97 -12.97 4.80
CA ARG A 153 -20.76 -13.28 5.55
C ARG A 153 -20.95 -14.53 6.39
N LEU A 154 -19.99 -15.44 6.30
CA LEU A 154 -19.91 -16.61 7.15
C LEU A 154 -19.47 -16.21 8.56
N TYR A 155 -20.22 -16.68 9.54
CA TYR A 155 -19.88 -16.55 10.95
C TYR A 155 -19.00 -17.73 11.37
N MET A 156 -17.71 -17.48 11.50
CA MET A 156 -16.76 -18.43 12.08
C MET A 156 -16.28 -17.87 13.42
N GLY A 157 -16.32 -18.68 14.48
CA GLY A 157 -15.95 -18.22 15.83
C GLY A 157 -16.84 -17.10 16.38
N GLY A 158 -18.09 -16.97 15.91
CA GLY A 158 -19.02 -15.91 16.33
C GLY A 158 -18.84 -14.56 15.62
N ALA A 159 -17.99 -14.47 14.60
CA ALA A 159 -17.72 -13.24 13.86
C ALA A 159 -17.92 -13.43 12.34
N GLY A 160 -18.71 -12.54 11.72
CA GLY A 160 -18.97 -12.51 10.27
C GLY A 160 -17.79 -11.97 9.47
N THR A 161 -16.72 -12.76 9.35
CA THR A 161 -15.41 -12.32 8.87
C THR A 161 -15.07 -12.78 7.45
N TYR A 162 -15.70 -13.85 6.96
CA TYR A 162 -15.34 -14.48 5.69
C TYR A 162 -16.50 -14.45 4.70
N LEU A 163 -16.17 -14.27 3.42
CA LEU A 163 -17.06 -14.49 2.29
C LEU A 163 -16.70 -15.81 1.62
N ARG A 164 -17.69 -16.67 1.35
CA ARG A 164 -17.48 -17.91 0.60
C ARG A 164 -17.57 -17.65 -0.89
N LEU A 165 -16.46 -17.84 -1.60
CA LEU A 165 -16.35 -17.79 -3.06
C LEU A 165 -16.02 -19.20 -3.55
N GLY A 166 -17.05 -20.00 -3.80
CA GLY A 166 -16.91 -21.42 -4.17
C GLY A 166 -16.17 -22.23 -3.10
N ASN A 167 -14.97 -22.73 -3.45
CA ASN A 167 -14.10 -23.49 -2.56
C ASN A 167 -13.14 -22.62 -1.73
N MET A 168 -13.24 -21.30 -1.83
CA MET A 168 -12.33 -20.36 -1.16
C MET A 168 -13.09 -19.49 -0.16
N ALA A 169 -12.46 -19.22 0.98
CA ALA A 169 -12.94 -18.25 1.96
C ALA A 169 -12.09 -16.98 1.88
N VAL A 170 -12.75 -15.84 1.68
CA VAL A 170 -12.09 -14.54 1.54
C VAL A 170 -12.37 -13.68 2.76
N SER A 171 -11.32 -13.23 3.44
CA SER A 171 -11.43 -12.38 4.63
C SER A 171 -11.82 -10.95 4.24
N VAL A 172 -12.98 -10.51 4.68
CA VAL A 172 -13.49 -9.15 4.43
C VAL A 172 -12.63 -8.07 5.13
N PRO A 173 -12.20 -8.23 6.41
CA PRO A 173 -11.30 -7.28 7.06
C PRO A 173 -9.99 -7.06 6.28
N LEU A 174 -9.42 -8.12 5.71
CA LEU A 174 -8.20 -8.02 4.92
C LEU A 174 -8.43 -7.29 3.60
N LEU A 175 -9.54 -7.59 2.90
CA LEU A 175 -9.88 -6.88 1.67
C LEU A 175 -10.05 -5.39 1.89
N MET A 176 -10.55 -4.96 3.05
CA MET A 176 -10.72 -3.54 3.37
C MET A 176 -9.42 -2.74 3.35
N TYR A 177 -8.25 -3.36 3.47
CA TYR A 177 -6.99 -2.64 3.28
C TYR A 177 -6.76 -2.14 1.85
N LEU A 178 -7.43 -2.72 0.83
CA LEU A 178 -7.44 -2.18 -0.53
C LEU A 178 -8.13 -0.81 -0.62
N TYR A 179 -8.96 -0.46 0.37
CA TYR A 179 -9.56 0.87 0.45
C TYR A 179 -8.51 1.96 0.73
N VAL A 180 -7.41 1.66 1.42
CA VAL A 180 -6.41 2.66 1.81
C VAL A 180 -5.81 3.40 0.59
N PRO A 181 -5.32 2.71 -0.47
CA PRO A 181 -4.88 3.39 -1.69
C PRO A 181 -6.02 4.10 -2.44
N LEU A 182 -7.25 3.56 -2.44
CA LEU A 182 -8.43 4.22 -3.02
C LEU A 182 -8.73 5.55 -2.31
N PHE A 183 -8.63 5.56 -0.98
CA PHE A 183 -8.82 6.73 -0.14
C PHE A 183 -7.80 7.82 -0.46
N GLY A 184 -6.58 7.46 -0.84
CA GLY A 184 -5.59 8.40 -1.37
C GLY A 184 -6.12 9.20 -2.57
N ALA A 185 -6.86 8.54 -3.47
CA ALA A 185 -7.51 9.22 -4.60
C ALA A 185 -8.75 10.04 -4.17
N VAL A 186 -9.50 9.59 -3.16
CA VAL A 186 -10.58 10.39 -2.57
C VAL A 186 -10.03 11.70 -2.02
N LEU A 187 -8.96 11.66 -1.22
CA LEU A 187 -8.28 12.85 -0.69
C LEU A 187 -7.82 13.78 -1.83
N TYR A 188 -7.26 13.22 -2.90
CA TYR A 188 -6.82 13.99 -4.07
C TYR A 188 -7.98 14.78 -4.71
N SER A 189 -9.18 14.20 -4.77
CA SER A 189 -10.36 14.86 -5.35
C SER A 189 -10.92 16.04 -4.54
N TYR A 190 -10.50 16.18 -3.29
CA TYR A 190 -10.89 17.28 -2.41
C TYR A 190 -9.81 18.37 -2.30
N ARG A 191 -8.72 18.28 -3.09
CA ARG A 191 -7.64 19.27 -3.10
C ARG A 191 -8.16 20.68 -3.40
N ARG A 192 -7.50 21.68 -2.78
CA ARG A 192 -7.81 23.13 -2.85
C ARG A 192 -9.19 23.53 -2.30
N LYS A 193 -9.82 22.67 -1.48
CA LYS A 193 -11.03 23.01 -0.73
C LYS A 193 -10.68 23.39 0.71
N GLY A 194 -11.54 24.19 1.34
CA GLY A 194 -11.41 24.59 2.74
C GLY A 194 -11.92 23.52 3.73
N TYR A 195 -12.33 23.94 4.92
CA TYR A 195 -12.79 23.05 6.01
C TYR A 195 -13.98 22.15 5.63
N GLU A 196 -14.80 22.52 4.65
CA GLU A 196 -15.88 21.66 4.15
C GLU A 196 -15.40 20.31 3.59
N ALA A 197 -14.17 20.24 3.09
CA ALA A 197 -13.62 18.98 2.64
C ALA A 197 -13.39 18.00 3.81
N LEU A 198 -13.01 18.52 4.99
CA LEU A 198 -12.59 17.68 6.11
C LEU A 198 -13.76 16.86 6.68
N TRP A 199 -14.96 17.43 6.81
CA TRP A 199 -16.11 16.66 7.30
C TRP A 199 -16.57 15.60 6.30
N LYS A 200 -16.48 15.89 4.99
CA LYS A 200 -16.75 14.89 3.93
C LYS A 200 -15.71 13.77 3.98
N ILE A 201 -14.43 14.10 4.14
CA ILE A 201 -13.33 13.14 4.30
C ILE A 201 -13.52 12.29 5.57
N ALA A 202 -13.97 12.89 6.67
CA ALA A 202 -14.29 12.16 7.90
C ALA A 202 -15.39 11.11 7.65
N GLY A 203 -16.44 11.44 6.89
CA GLY A 203 -17.44 10.46 6.45
C GLY A 203 -16.83 9.29 5.66
N TRP A 204 -15.97 9.59 4.68
CA TRP A 204 -15.22 8.56 3.92
C TRP A 204 -14.23 7.74 4.77
N MET A 205 -13.87 8.21 5.96
CA MET A 205 -13.01 7.49 6.90
C MET A 205 -13.81 6.63 7.89
N ILE A 206 -14.94 7.13 8.38
CA ILE A 206 -15.77 6.44 9.39
C ILE A 206 -16.45 5.20 8.78
N LEU A 207 -16.98 5.32 7.55
CA LEU A 207 -17.69 4.21 6.87
C LEU A 207 -16.88 2.90 6.77
N PRO A 208 -15.66 2.88 6.20
CA PRO A 208 -14.87 1.65 6.13
C PRO A 208 -14.50 1.09 7.51
N VAL A 209 -14.19 1.96 8.48
CA VAL A 209 -13.86 1.53 9.85
C VAL A 209 -15.06 0.86 10.51
N GLY A 210 -16.26 1.45 10.39
CA GLY A 210 -17.50 0.87 10.91
C GLY A 210 -17.81 -0.50 10.30
N LEU A 211 -17.61 -0.68 8.99
CA LEU A 211 -17.80 -1.96 8.31
C LEU A 211 -16.83 -3.06 8.80
N VAL A 212 -15.61 -2.70 9.21
CA VAL A 212 -14.65 -3.64 9.80
C VAL A 212 -14.98 -3.92 11.27
N VAL A 213 -15.39 -2.91 12.05
CA VAL A 213 -15.85 -3.13 13.44
C VAL A 213 -17.03 -4.11 13.47
N GLN A 214 -17.96 -4.00 12.52
CA GLN A 214 -19.09 -4.95 12.39
C GLN A 214 -18.64 -6.40 12.17
N SER A 215 -17.48 -6.63 11.55
CA SER A 215 -16.91 -7.98 11.39
C SER A 215 -16.25 -8.51 12.68
N ALA A 216 -16.37 -7.81 13.80
CA ALA A 216 -15.75 -8.11 15.10
C ALA A 216 -14.22 -8.25 15.04
N SER A 217 -13.57 -7.61 14.06
CA SER A 217 -12.12 -7.58 13.92
C SER A 217 -11.54 -6.23 14.34
N LEU A 218 -11.47 -6.01 15.65
CA LEU A 218 -11.08 -4.72 16.24
C LEU A 218 -9.67 -4.28 15.84
N ILE A 219 -8.72 -5.21 15.78
CA ILE A 219 -7.34 -4.86 15.38
C ILE A 219 -7.26 -4.38 13.93
N HIS A 220 -7.97 -5.05 13.00
CA HIS A 220 -8.00 -4.64 11.61
C HIS A 220 -8.66 -3.26 11.46
N ALA A 221 -9.72 -2.99 12.23
CA ALA A 221 -10.36 -1.68 12.27
C ALA A 221 -9.41 -0.59 12.80
N ALA A 222 -8.67 -0.87 13.88
CA ALA A 222 -7.71 0.06 14.46
C ALA A 222 -6.55 0.37 13.49
N LEU A 223 -5.96 -0.66 12.87
CA LEU A 223 -4.90 -0.50 11.86
C LEU A 223 -5.40 0.25 10.63
N LEU A 224 -6.62 -0.02 10.17
CA LEU A 224 -7.25 0.70 9.06
C LEU A 224 -7.48 2.17 9.42
N ALA A 225 -8.08 2.45 10.58
CA ALA A 225 -8.33 3.81 11.06
C ALA A 225 -7.01 4.60 11.17
N LEU A 226 -5.98 3.98 11.75
CA LEU A 226 -4.65 4.57 11.88
C LEU A 226 -4.02 4.87 10.51
N ALA A 227 -4.11 3.95 9.55
CA ALA A 227 -3.62 4.17 8.18
C ALA A 227 -4.35 5.33 7.48
N LEU A 228 -5.68 5.41 7.61
CA LEU A 228 -6.47 6.51 7.04
C LEU A 228 -6.16 7.85 7.72
N LEU A 229 -5.98 7.86 9.04
CA LEU A 229 -5.59 9.05 9.81
C LEU A 229 -4.21 9.57 9.41
N MET A 230 -3.25 8.66 9.23
CA MET A 230 -1.91 8.99 8.72
C MET A 230 -1.97 9.54 7.29
N MET A 231 -2.83 8.99 6.43
CA MET A 231 -3.05 9.52 5.08
C MET A 231 -3.59 10.95 5.11
N VAL A 232 -4.61 11.25 5.94
CA VAL A 232 -5.11 12.62 6.12
C VAL A 232 -4.00 13.54 6.63
N THR A 233 -3.19 13.07 7.59
CA THR A 233 -2.05 13.80 8.13
C THR A 233 -1.05 14.19 7.04
N ILE A 234 -0.67 13.25 6.16
CA ILE A 234 0.23 13.49 5.03
C ILE A 234 -0.36 14.53 4.07
N ALA A 235 -1.66 14.44 3.75
CA ALA A 235 -2.34 15.39 2.87
C ALA A 235 -2.38 16.82 3.45
N VAL A 236 -2.64 16.96 4.75
CA VAL A 236 -2.64 18.26 5.45
C VAL A 236 -1.23 18.84 5.51
N GLN A 237 -0.21 18.04 5.84
CA GLN A 237 1.19 18.49 5.88
C GLN A 237 1.65 19.02 4.51
N ARG A 238 1.20 18.40 3.42
CA ARG A 238 1.48 18.81 2.03
C ARG A 238 0.64 19.98 1.50
N SER A 239 -0.12 20.68 2.36
CA SER A 239 -0.97 21.82 1.96
C SER A 239 -1.98 21.48 0.86
N TRP A 240 -2.57 20.28 0.87
CA TRP A 240 -3.57 19.94 -0.14
C TRP A 240 -4.88 20.71 0.04
N TYR A 241 -5.14 21.23 1.24
CA TYR A 241 -6.35 21.95 1.62
C TYR A 241 -6.02 23.37 2.05
N ASP A 242 -6.93 24.31 1.82
CA ASP A 242 -6.77 25.71 2.18
C ASP A 242 -7.19 25.94 3.65
N ILE A 243 -6.39 25.38 4.57
CA ILE A 243 -6.67 25.33 6.00
C ILE A 243 -5.40 25.52 6.82
N SER A 244 -5.58 25.88 8.10
CA SER A 244 -4.46 26.03 9.03
C SER A 244 -3.90 24.66 9.45
N LYS A 245 -2.65 24.37 9.05
CA LYS A 245 -2.00 23.07 9.32
C LYS A 245 -1.95 22.73 10.80
N LYS A 246 -1.50 23.66 11.64
CA LYS A 246 -1.28 23.42 13.08
C LYS A 246 -2.57 23.10 13.81
N ARG A 247 -3.63 23.91 13.61
CA ARG A 247 -4.93 23.69 14.27
C ARG A 247 -5.57 22.40 13.78
N THR A 248 -5.50 22.13 12.47
CA THR A 248 -6.07 20.90 11.90
C THR A 248 -5.37 19.65 12.41
N LEU A 249 -4.04 19.63 12.46
CA LEU A 249 -3.29 18.47 12.97
C LEU A 249 -3.52 18.26 14.47
N PHE A 250 -3.57 19.34 15.26
CA PHE A 250 -3.90 19.27 16.68
C PHE A 250 -5.32 18.73 16.90
N ALA A 251 -6.30 19.24 16.16
CA ALA A 251 -7.68 18.76 16.25
C ALA A 251 -7.82 17.31 15.74
N LEU A 252 -7.11 16.93 14.68
CA LEU A 252 -7.16 15.59 14.09
C LEU A 252 -6.58 14.54 15.03
N TRP A 253 -5.40 14.79 15.60
CA TRP A 253 -4.75 13.85 16.52
C TRP A 253 -5.35 13.93 17.92
N GLY A 254 -5.60 15.12 18.45
CA GLY A 254 -6.24 15.28 19.77
C GLY A 254 -7.69 14.79 19.79
N GLY A 255 -8.47 15.09 18.75
CA GLY A 255 -9.81 14.54 18.57
C GLY A 255 -9.78 13.05 18.26
N GLY A 256 -8.85 12.59 17.43
CA GLY A 256 -8.69 11.17 17.10
C GLY A 256 -8.33 10.31 18.32
N THR A 257 -7.40 10.76 19.17
CA THR A 257 -7.05 10.06 20.40
C THR A 257 -8.19 10.09 21.42
N ALA A 258 -8.86 11.23 21.59
CA ALA A 258 -10.04 11.32 22.45
C ALA A 258 -11.14 10.34 22.00
N LEU A 259 -11.46 10.32 20.70
CA LEU A 259 -12.42 9.38 20.13
C LEU A 259 -11.98 7.93 20.25
N PHE A 260 -10.69 7.64 20.11
CA PHE A 260 -10.16 6.28 20.30
C PHE A 260 -10.33 5.82 21.75
N ILE A 261 -10.00 6.67 22.73
CA ILE A 261 -10.15 6.37 24.15
C ILE A 261 -11.63 6.19 24.50
N THR A 262 -12.47 7.17 24.19
CA THR A 262 -13.91 7.09 24.48
C THR A 262 -14.56 5.92 23.74
N GLY A 263 -14.20 5.70 22.47
CA GLY A 263 -14.65 4.56 21.69
C GLY A 263 -14.23 3.22 22.28
N SER A 264 -13.00 3.10 22.77
CA SER A 264 -12.52 1.88 23.43
C SER A 264 -13.28 1.59 24.72
N VAL A 265 -13.61 2.60 25.52
CA VAL A 265 -14.41 2.44 26.75
C VAL A 265 -15.83 2.00 26.41
N ILE A 266 -16.49 2.66 25.44
CA ILE A 266 -17.84 2.30 25.01
C ILE A 266 -17.87 0.89 24.43
N ILE A 267 -16.89 0.54 23.59
CA ILE A 267 -16.77 -0.79 23.01
C ILE A 267 -16.58 -1.81 24.14
N PHE A 268 -15.69 -1.52 25.08
CA PHE A 268 -15.42 -2.40 26.21
C PHE A 268 -16.66 -2.65 27.04
N GLU A 269 -17.36 -1.61 27.51
CA GLU A 269 -18.49 -1.75 28.41
C GLU A 269 -19.79 -2.24 27.74
N LYS A 270 -20.07 -1.80 26.50
CA LYS A 270 -21.40 -1.96 25.89
C LYS A 270 -21.46 -2.88 24.69
N ILE A 271 -20.34 -3.15 24.02
CA ILE A 271 -20.32 -3.90 22.76
C ILE A 271 -19.64 -5.26 22.93
N LEU A 272 -18.54 -5.32 23.68
CA LEU A 272 -17.86 -6.57 23.96
C LEU A 272 -18.72 -7.49 24.81
N LYS A 273 -18.70 -8.78 24.48
CA LYS A 273 -19.30 -9.82 25.33
C LYS A 273 -18.43 -10.00 26.59
N GLU A 274 -19.01 -10.49 27.67
CA GLU A 274 -18.34 -10.71 28.96
C GLU A 274 -17.04 -11.52 28.79
N TYR A 275 -17.08 -12.63 28.05
CA TYR A 275 -15.87 -13.40 27.74
C TYR A 275 -14.80 -12.60 26.99
N GLN A 276 -15.16 -11.61 26.17
CA GLN A 276 -14.17 -10.78 25.44
C GLN A 276 -13.54 -9.74 26.36
N GLN A 277 -14.30 -9.22 27.33
CA GLN A 277 -13.78 -8.33 28.38
C GLN A 277 -12.81 -9.08 29.29
N GLU A 278 -13.19 -10.28 29.74
CA GLU A 278 -12.34 -11.17 30.55
C GLU A 278 -11.01 -11.48 29.84
N ARG A 279 -11.05 -11.69 28.51
CA ARG A 279 -9.83 -11.91 27.71
C ARG A 279 -8.88 -10.71 27.73
N ILE A 280 -9.42 -9.50 27.65
CA ILE A 280 -8.61 -8.26 27.70
C ILE A 280 -8.05 -8.06 29.10
N GLN A 281 -8.84 -8.27 30.15
CA GLN A 281 -8.40 -8.14 31.54
C GLN A 281 -7.33 -9.19 31.89
N ALA A 282 -7.55 -10.45 31.52
CA ALA A 282 -6.59 -11.54 31.73
C ALA A 282 -5.24 -11.31 31.03
N TYR A 283 -5.22 -10.57 29.91
CA TYR A 283 -3.97 -10.15 29.27
C TYR A 283 -3.16 -9.17 30.14
N PHE A 284 -3.82 -8.16 30.73
CA PHE A 284 -3.16 -7.15 31.56
C PHE A 284 -2.75 -7.70 32.93
N ASP A 285 -3.58 -8.54 33.52
CA ASP A 285 -3.29 -9.17 34.82
C ASP A 285 -2.28 -10.34 34.69
N GLN A 286 -1.97 -10.76 33.45
CA GLN A 286 -1.14 -11.94 33.15
C GLN A 286 -1.58 -13.21 33.89
N THR A 287 -2.87 -13.33 34.19
CA THR A 287 -3.46 -14.47 34.89
C THR A 287 -4.15 -15.43 33.92
N GLY A 288 -4.31 -16.68 34.33
CA GLY A 288 -5.05 -17.69 33.56
C GLY A 288 -4.43 -18.06 32.21
N ILE A 289 -5.28 -18.33 31.22
CA ILE A 289 -4.91 -18.87 29.90
C ILE A 289 -4.06 -17.87 29.08
N TYR A 290 -4.23 -16.55 29.29
CA TYR A 290 -3.50 -15.53 28.54
C TYR A 290 -2.07 -15.31 29.05
N GLY A 291 -1.87 -15.30 30.38
CA GLY A 291 -0.54 -15.37 30.96
C GLY A 291 0.19 -16.65 30.54
N TYR A 292 -0.53 -17.77 30.44
CA TYR A 292 0.02 -19.00 29.88
C TYR A 292 0.47 -18.82 28.42
N MET A 293 -0.38 -18.28 27.51
CA MET A 293 -0.03 -18.07 26.10
C MET A 293 1.19 -17.14 25.92
N GLN A 294 1.27 -16.02 26.66
CA GLN A 294 2.45 -15.13 26.63
C GLN A 294 3.73 -15.88 27.04
N ASN A 295 3.64 -16.68 28.11
CA ASN A 295 4.76 -17.51 28.58
C ASN A 295 5.15 -18.57 27.54
N GLN A 296 4.20 -19.13 26.80
CA GLN A 296 4.50 -20.06 25.70
C GLN A 296 5.22 -19.34 24.55
N ILE A 297 4.76 -18.16 24.11
CA ILE A 297 5.44 -17.35 23.08
C ILE A 297 6.88 -17.03 23.52
N ALA A 298 7.07 -16.60 24.77
CA ALA A 298 8.40 -16.35 25.32
C ALA A 298 9.25 -17.64 25.42
N GLY A 299 8.61 -18.76 25.76
CA GLY A 299 9.21 -20.08 25.81
C GLY A 299 9.77 -20.54 24.46
N VAL A 300 9.06 -20.30 23.36
CA VAL A 300 9.56 -20.59 22.00
C VAL A 300 10.89 -19.87 21.75
N PHE A 301 10.98 -18.60 22.12
CA PHE A 301 12.22 -17.82 21.98
C PHE A 301 13.35 -18.39 22.83
N ARG A 302 13.07 -18.67 24.10
CA ARG A 302 14.06 -19.20 25.06
C ARG A 302 14.63 -20.55 24.64
N GLU A 303 13.78 -21.39 24.08
CA GLU A 303 14.13 -22.74 23.63
C GLU A 303 14.74 -22.75 22.22
N SER A 304 14.72 -21.61 21.50
CA SER A 304 15.20 -21.53 20.12
C SER A 304 16.72 -21.45 20.05
N LYS A 305 17.30 -22.17 19.09
CA LYS A 305 18.74 -22.16 18.82
C LYS A 305 19.12 -20.96 17.94
N MET A 306 20.40 -20.59 17.96
CA MET A 306 20.91 -19.56 17.05
C MET A 306 20.79 -19.97 15.58
N LEU A 307 21.10 -21.23 15.28
CA LEU A 307 20.94 -21.85 13.96
C LEU A 307 20.32 -23.24 14.10
N GLY A 308 19.45 -23.58 13.15
CA GLY A 308 18.82 -24.88 13.05
C GLY A 308 17.62 -25.06 13.97
N LYS A 309 17.03 -26.25 13.89
CA LYS A 309 15.75 -26.58 14.51
C LYS A 309 15.84 -26.64 16.04
N SER A 310 14.86 -26.04 16.70
CA SER A 310 14.51 -26.31 18.09
C SER A 310 13.35 -27.29 18.18
N ILE A 311 13.58 -28.46 18.76
CA ILE A 311 12.53 -29.47 18.99
C ILE A 311 11.57 -28.99 20.09
N SER A 312 12.11 -28.40 21.16
CA SER A 312 11.36 -27.90 22.31
C SER A 312 10.48 -26.70 21.93
N GLY A 313 11.03 -25.70 21.22
CA GLY A 313 10.27 -24.55 20.74
C GLY A 313 9.17 -24.93 19.74
N MET A 314 9.42 -25.93 18.89
CA MET A 314 8.42 -26.42 17.94
C MET A 314 7.28 -27.19 18.64
N LYS A 315 7.60 -27.95 19.71
CA LYS A 315 6.60 -28.63 20.53
C LYS A 315 5.67 -27.61 21.20
N ILE A 316 6.21 -26.53 21.75
CA ILE A 316 5.43 -25.43 22.35
C ILE A 316 4.46 -24.82 21.34
N LEU A 317 4.92 -24.56 20.11
CA LEU A 317 4.08 -24.00 19.04
C LEU A 317 2.93 -24.93 18.68
N GLU A 318 3.17 -26.23 18.56
CA GLU A 318 2.13 -27.20 18.21
C GLU A 318 1.13 -27.41 19.35
N SER A 319 1.61 -27.59 20.58
CA SER A 319 0.76 -27.99 21.70
C SER A 319 -0.05 -26.85 22.31
N SER A 320 0.45 -25.61 22.19
CA SER A 320 0.01 -24.53 23.07
C SER A 320 -0.39 -23.25 22.35
N LEU A 321 -0.07 -23.11 21.05
CA LEU A 321 -0.30 -21.87 20.30
C LEU A 321 -1.12 -22.14 19.02
N ALA A 322 -2.38 -21.68 19.01
CA ALA A 322 -3.17 -21.69 17.79
C ALA A 322 -2.56 -20.73 16.75
N GLY A 323 -2.77 -20.98 15.46
CA GLY A 323 -2.37 -20.05 14.41
C GLY A 323 -0.85 -19.96 14.12
N PHE A 324 -0.04 -20.92 14.58
CA PHE A 324 1.41 -20.92 14.33
C PHE A 324 1.82 -20.95 12.85
N ASN A 325 0.96 -21.45 11.97
CA ASN A 325 1.19 -21.43 10.51
C ASN A 325 0.80 -20.10 9.83
N GLY A 326 0.09 -19.21 10.54
CA GLY A 326 -0.40 -17.93 10.04
C GLY A 326 0.12 -16.76 10.86
N GLU A 327 -0.55 -16.46 11.97
CA GLU A 327 -0.36 -15.25 12.79
C GLU A 327 0.99 -15.25 13.52
N LEU A 328 1.44 -16.42 13.98
CA LEU A 328 2.74 -16.61 14.65
C LEU A 328 3.78 -17.25 13.72
N ILE A 329 3.65 -17.05 12.40
CA ILE A 329 4.54 -17.68 11.41
C ILE A 329 6.02 -17.31 11.58
N TRP A 330 6.31 -16.11 12.07
CA TRP A 330 7.69 -15.69 12.34
C TRP A 330 8.30 -16.47 13.51
N MET A 331 7.50 -16.80 14.53
CA MET A 331 7.91 -17.69 15.61
C MET A 331 8.18 -19.11 15.10
N SER A 332 7.33 -19.61 14.22
CA SER A 332 7.54 -20.90 13.55
C SER A 332 8.81 -20.92 12.72
N LEU A 333 9.15 -19.81 12.05
CA LEU A 333 10.39 -19.66 11.31
C LEU A 333 11.61 -19.73 12.24
N ILE A 334 11.56 -19.06 13.39
CA ILE A 334 12.62 -19.11 14.39
C ILE A 334 12.78 -20.50 14.99
N ALA A 335 11.68 -21.19 15.31
CA ALA A 335 11.74 -22.55 15.84
C ALA A 335 12.29 -23.56 14.82
N CYS A 336 11.97 -23.41 13.53
CA CYS A 336 12.43 -24.31 12.47
C CYS A 336 13.90 -24.05 12.05
N PHE A 337 14.29 -22.79 11.89
CA PHE A 337 15.56 -22.42 11.25
C PHE A 337 16.55 -21.69 12.16
N GLY A 338 16.10 -21.27 13.35
CA GLY A 338 16.88 -20.57 14.35
C GLY A 338 16.69 -19.05 14.34
N ILE A 339 17.22 -18.40 15.39
CA ILE A 339 17.09 -16.95 15.63
C ILE A 339 17.72 -16.14 14.49
N ILE A 340 18.84 -16.59 13.92
CA ILE A 340 19.51 -15.90 12.81
C ILE A 340 18.59 -15.80 11.58
N ALA A 341 17.85 -16.87 11.25
CA ALA A 341 16.89 -16.83 10.16
C ALA A 341 15.76 -15.82 10.44
N GLY A 342 15.29 -15.76 11.69
CA GLY A 342 14.32 -14.76 12.14
C GLY A 342 14.79 -13.32 11.95
N MET A 343 16.05 -13.05 12.32
CA MET A 343 16.68 -11.73 12.14
C MET A 343 16.84 -11.35 10.67
N ILE A 344 17.23 -12.30 9.80
CA ILE A 344 17.35 -12.07 8.35
C ILE A 344 15.98 -11.67 7.79
N VAL A 345 14.92 -12.40 8.13
CA VAL A 345 13.56 -12.10 7.65
C VAL A 345 13.08 -10.74 8.18
N ALA A 346 13.34 -10.42 9.45
CA ALA A 346 13.05 -9.08 9.99
C ALA A 346 13.78 -7.97 9.21
N GLY A 347 15.06 -8.18 8.88
CA GLY A 347 15.84 -7.28 8.02
C GLY A 347 15.26 -7.10 6.62
N LEU A 348 14.76 -8.18 6.00
CA LEU A 348 14.07 -8.12 4.71
C LEU A 348 12.80 -7.26 4.78
N TYR A 349 12.02 -7.36 5.86
CA TYR A 349 10.83 -6.51 6.05
C TYR A 349 11.17 -5.05 6.30
N VAL A 350 12.22 -4.75 7.07
CA VAL A 350 12.71 -3.38 7.24
C VAL A 350 13.13 -2.80 5.89
N MET A 351 13.87 -3.56 5.08
CA MET A 351 14.26 -3.15 3.73
C MET A 351 13.05 -2.96 2.80
N LEU A 352 12.04 -3.83 2.89
CA LEU A 352 10.80 -3.74 2.13
C LEU A 352 10.07 -2.42 2.44
N ILE A 353 9.80 -2.15 3.71
CA ILE A 353 9.13 -0.93 4.18
C ILE A 353 9.92 0.30 3.70
N TRP A 354 11.22 0.32 3.97
CA TRP A 354 12.08 1.44 3.57
C TRP A 354 12.04 1.70 2.06
N LYS A 355 12.13 0.66 1.22
CA LYS A 355 12.05 0.81 -0.24
C LYS A 355 10.69 1.34 -0.70
N ILE A 356 9.58 0.84 -0.14
CA ILE A 356 8.23 1.31 -0.50
C ILE A 356 8.08 2.80 -0.19
N PHE A 357 8.47 3.23 1.02
CA PHE A 357 8.40 4.65 1.41
C PHE A 357 9.35 5.53 0.60
N ARG A 358 10.57 5.07 0.31
CA ARG A 358 11.54 5.79 -0.55
C ARG A 358 11.02 5.96 -1.97
N ILE A 359 10.46 4.91 -2.56
CA ILE A 359 9.87 4.95 -3.91
C ILE A 359 8.68 5.91 -3.94
N SER A 360 7.80 5.83 -2.94
CA SER A 360 6.61 6.68 -2.84
C SER A 360 6.98 8.14 -2.64
N GLY A 361 7.95 8.46 -1.77
CA GLY A 361 8.39 9.83 -1.53
C GLY A 361 9.07 10.50 -2.73
N ASN A 362 9.75 9.71 -3.56
CA ASN A 362 10.46 10.19 -4.74
C ASN A 362 9.58 10.40 -5.98
N GLN A 363 8.28 10.09 -5.92
CA GLN A 363 7.38 10.33 -7.05
C GLN A 363 7.28 11.82 -7.38
N SER A 364 7.02 12.18 -8.63
CA SER A 364 6.72 13.58 -9.00
C SER A 364 5.24 13.88 -8.73
N ASN A 365 4.37 12.96 -9.16
CA ASN A 365 2.92 13.04 -9.04
C ASN A 365 2.41 12.84 -7.60
N GLU A 366 1.68 13.83 -7.09
CA GLU A 366 1.10 13.82 -5.74
C GLU A 366 0.09 12.69 -5.50
N LEU A 367 -0.71 12.31 -6.51
CA LEU A 367 -1.61 11.16 -6.42
C LEU A 367 -0.81 9.85 -6.28
N GLY A 368 0.25 9.69 -7.09
CA GLY A 368 1.12 8.53 -7.04
C GLY A 368 1.81 8.38 -5.68
N LYS A 369 2.31 9.49 -5.11
CA LYS A 369 2.84 9.52 -3.72
C LYS A 369 1.83 8.98 -2.74
N MET A 370 0.58 9.43 -2.84
CA MET A 370 -0.47 9.12 -1.88
C MET A 370 -0.89 7.65 -1.93
N ILE A 371 -1.04 7.10 -3.13
CA ILE A 371 -1.33 5.66 -3.33
C ILE A 371 -0.18 4.81 -2.79
N GLY A 372 1.07 5.20 -3.08
CA GLY A 372 2.27 4.52 -2.59
C GLY A 372 2.38 4.55 -1.06
N TYR A 373 2.16 5.71 -0.43
CA TYR A 373 2.11 5.83 1.03
C TYR A 373 0.97 5.00 1.62
N GLY A 374 -0.20 4.98 1.01
CA GLY A 374 -1.32 4.16 1.45
C GLY A 374 -0.98 2.66 1.49
N CYS A 375 -0.37 2.14 0.42
CA CYS A 375 0.09 0.75 0.40
C CYS A 375 1.20 0.51 1.45
N GLY A 376 2.16 1.43 1.56
CA GLY A 376 3.26 1.33 2.53
C GLY A 376 2.78 1.34 3.98
N LEU A 377 1.76 2.13 4.30
CA LEU A 377 1.14 2.19 5.64
C LEU A 377 0.44 0.89 6.00
N VAL A 378 -0.24 0.24 5.05
CA VAL A 378 -0.85 -1.07 5.26
C VAL A 378 0.22 -2.12 5.57
N PHE A 379 1.28 -2.19 4.76
CA PHE A 379 2.40 -3.11 5.02
C PHE A 379 3.04 -2.84 6.38
N ALA A 380 3.38 -1.58 6.67
CA ALA A 380 4.03 -1.21 7.91
C ALA A 380 3.17 -1.55 9.13
N GLY A 381 1.87 -1.24 9.09
CA GLY A 381 0.95 -1.54 10.18
C GLY A 381 0.86 -3.03 10.50
N GLN A 382 0.68 -3.87 9.47
CA GLN A 382 0.63 -5.33 9.65
C GLN A 382 1.97 -5.90 10.14
N ILE A 383 3.08 -5.51 9.50
CA ILE A 383 4.42 -6.01 9.84
C ILE A 383 4.81 -5.64 11.27
N VAL A 384 4.68 -4.36 11.63
CA VAL A 384 5.04 -3.88 12.97
C VAL A 384 4.20 -4.59 14.00
N TYR A 385 2.88 -4.66 13.80
CA TYR A 385 2.00 -5.31 14.76
C TYR A 385 2.29 -6.81 14.92
N SER A 386 2.52 -7.54 13.83
CA SER A 386 2.92 -8.96 13.90
C SER A 386 4.22 -9.18 14.69
N PHE A 387 5.23 -8.31 14.51
CA PHE A 387 6.45 -8.39 15.31
C PHE A 387 6.21 -8.05 16.79
N LEU A 388 5.38 -7.04 17.08
CA LEU A 388 5.03 -6.70 18.46
C LEU A 388 4.34 -7.86 19.18
N ILE A 389 3.47 -8.62 18.50
CA ILE A 389 2.85 -9.84 19.06
C ILE A 389 3.92 -10.86 19.38
N CYS A 390 4.79 -11.18 18.41
CA CYS A 390 5.82 -12.19 18.61
C CYS A 390 6.80 -11.83 19.74
N LEU A 391 7.00 -10.54 20.00
CA LEU A 391 7.84 -10.03 21.09
C LEU A 391 7.09 -9.88 22.43
N ASN A 392 5.83 -10.32 22.54
CA ASN A 392 4.97 -10.17 23.72
C ASN A 392 4.76 -8.70 24.17
N ILE A 393 4.86 -7.73 23.26
CA ILE A 393 4.65 -6.30 23.58
C ILE A 393 3.16 -5.94 23.54
N VAL A 394 2.40 -6.58 22.64
CA VAL A 394 0.96 -6.33 22.44
C VAL A 394 0.18 -7.64 22.49
N PRO A 395 -1.14 -7.61 22.78
CA PRO A 395 -1.95 -8.81 22.82
C PRO A 395 -2.00 -9.55 21.49
N GLU A 396 -2.03 -10.87 21.59
CA GLU A 396 -2.24 -11.75 20.45
C GLU A 396 -3.61 -11.49 19.83
N MET A 397 -3.59 -10.91 18.64
CA MET A 397 -4.75 -10.63 17.82
C MET A 397 -4.46 -11.05 16.39
N PRO A 398 -5.48 -11.49 15.63
CA PRO A 398 -5.25 -12.06 14.31
C PRO A 398 -4.75 -11.01 13.33
N VAL A 399 -3.45 -11.05 13.01
CA VAL A 399 -2.82 -10.22 11.98
C VAL A 399 -1.84 -11.09 11.20
N ILE A 400 -1.86 -10.90 9.88
CA ILE A 400 -0.99 -11.61 8.96
C ILE A 400 0.32 -10.84 8.76
N LEU A 401 1.42 -11.58 8.71
CA LEU A 401 2.68 -11.09 8.17
C LEU A 401 2.64 -11.17 6.62
N PRO A 402 2.73 -10.04 5.89
CA PRO A 402 2.58 -9.99 4.43
C PRO A 402 3.56 -10.91 3.70
N PHE A 403 3.09 -11.59 2.65
CA PHE A 403 3.82 -12.61 1.86
C PHE A 403 4.21 -13.90 2.59
N LEU A 404 4.46 -13.87 3.90
CA LEU A 404 5.01 -15.01 4.64
C LEU A 404 3.93 -15.91 5.28
N SER A 405 2.87 -15.30 5.82
CA SER A 405 1.85 -16.04 6.57
C SER A 405 1.02 -16.95 5.67
N TYR A 406 0.64 -18.11 6.20
CA TYR A 406 -0.35 -18.95 5.53
C TYR A 406 -1.70 -18.24 5.50
N GLY A 407 -2.28 -18.13 4.30
CA GLY A 407 -3.61 -17.56 4.13
C GLY A 407 -3.79 -16.99 2.74
N GLY A 408 -4.76 -17.52 2.00
CA GLY A 408 -5.01 -17.11 0.62
C GLY A 408 -5.35 -15.62 0.51
N SER A 409 -6.28 -15.13 1.33
CA SER A 409 -6.70 -13.72 1.32
C SER A 409 -5.53 -12.77 1.59
N GLY A 410 -4.72 -13.08 2.59
CA GLY A 410 -3.60 -12.26 3.00
C GLY A 410 -2.44 -12.24 2.00
N THR A 411 -2.14 -13.40 1.44
CA THR A 411 -1.12 -13.55 0.39
C THR A 411 -1.52 -12.77 -0.85
N LEU A 412 -2.75 -12.96 -1.35
CA LEU A 412 -3.27 -12.23 -2.51
C LEU A 412 -3.31 -10.72 -2.28
N LEU A 413 -3.79 -10.27 -1.11
CA LEU A 413 -3.79 -8.85 -0.73
C LEU A 413 -2.37 -8.26 -0.80
N SER A 414 -1.38 -8.94 -0.22
CA SER A 414 0.01 -8.49 -0.21
C SER A 414 0.55 -8.30 -1.63
N TYR A 415 0.30 -9.24 -2.52
CA TYR A 415 0.72 -9.13 -3.92
C TYR A 415 -0.05 -8.07 -4.71
N ILE A 416 -1.34 -7.87 -4.45
CA ILE A 416 -2.14 -6.81 -5.07
C ILE A 416 -1.59 -5.43 -4.67
N LEU A 417 -1.35 -5.19 -3.38
CA LEU A 417 -0.78 -3.95 -2.87
C LEU A 417 0.63 -3.70 -3.43
N MET A 418 1.45 -4.75 -3.54
CA MET A 418 2.76 -4.63 -4.18
C MET A 418 2.64 -4.28 -5.67
N GLY A 419 1.69 -4.87 -6.37
CA GLY A 419 1.39 -4.54 -7.77
C GLY A 419 1.04 -3.06 -7.94
N LEU A 420 0.25 -2.49 -7.02
CA LEU A 420 -0.06 -1.06 -7.01
C LEU A 420 1.19 -0.20 -6.77
N VAL A 421 2.06 -0.57 -5.83
CA VAL A 421 3.33 0.15 -5.59
C VAL A 421 4.23 0.11 -6.83
N LEU A 422 4.31 -1.03 -7.51
CA LEU A 422 5.07 -1.20 -8.74
C LEU A 422 4.47 -0.41 -9.90
N SER A 423 3.13 -0.38 -10.02
CA SER A 423 2.43 0.49 -10.98
C SER A 423 2.76 1.96 -10.74
N VAL A 424 2.73 2.43 -9.49
CA VAL A 424 3.15 3.81 -9.14
C VAL A 424 4.60 4.07 -9.58
N TYR A 425 5.52 3.15 -9.31
CA TYR A 425 6.91 3.30 -9.73
C TYR A 425 7.07 3.38 -11.27
N ARG A 426 6.28 2.60 -12.01
CA ARG A 426 6.32 2.54 -13.47
C ARG A 426 6.09 3.90 -14.11
N TYR A 427 5.10 4.65 -13.62
CA TYR A 427 4.67 5.92 -14.21
C TYR A 427 5.29 7.14 -13.52
N LYS A 428 6.38 6.97 -12.76
CA LYS A 428 7.07 8.05 -12.02
C LYS A 428 7.46 9.25 -12.88
N ASN A 429 7.90 9.01 -14.10
CA ASN A 429 8.42 10.03 -15.01
C ASN A 429 7.36 10.52 -16.01
N ILE A 430 6.10 10.15 -15.85
CA ILE A 430 5.05 10.52 -16.80
C ILE A 430 4.28 11.71 -16.22
N PRO A 431 4.38 12.90 -16.84
CA PRO A 431 3.62 14.06 -16.42
C PRO A 431 2.14 13.82 -16.73
N LEU A 432 1.40 13.40 -15.71
CA LEU A 432 -0.06 13.21 -15.80
C LEU A 432 -0.83 14.54 -15.72
N GLU A 433 -0.16 15.62 -15.29
CA GLU A 433 -0.67 17.00 -15.39
C GLU A 433 0.17 17.76 -16.41
N SER A 434 -0.49 18.51 -17.31
CA SER A 434 0.18 19.62 -17.99
C SER A 434 0.49 20.66 -16.91
N GLN A 435 1.62 20.53 -16.23
CA GLN A 435 2.14 21.65 -15.47
C GLN A 435 2.38 22.75 -16.49
N LYS A 436 1.56 23.81 -16.46
CA LYS A 436 1.98 25.11 -16.98
C LYS A 436 3.26 25.44 -16.22
N ARG A 437 4.42 25.10 -16.78
CA ARG A 437 5.68 25.67 -16.34
C ARG A 437 5.44 27.17 -16.37
N LYS A 438 5.56 27.84 -15.22
CA LYS A 438 5.81 29.28 -15.23
C LYS A 438 7.02 29.43 -16.12
N SER A 439 6.85 30.11 -17.27
CA SER A 439 7.91 30.42 -18.21
C SER A 439 9.16 30.79 -17.39
N LEU A 440 10.17 29.92 -17.39
CA LEU A 440 11.47 30.29 -16.88
C LEU A 440 11.92 31.41 -17.81
N LYS A 441 11.75 32.67 -17.37
CA LYS A 441 12.43 33.80 -17.98
C LYS A 441 13.92 33.60 -17.73
N ILE A 442 14.55 32.76 -18.55
CA ILE A 442 16.00 32.74 -18.68
C ILE A 442 16.31 34.07 -19.36
N ARG A 443 16.60 35.09 -18.53
CA ARG A 443 17.25 36.31 -19.00
C ARG A 443 18.67 35.89 -19.36
N ILE A 444 18.89 35.59 -20.64
CA ILE A 444 20.23 35.62 -21.20
C ILE A 444 20.56 37.11 -21.33
N SER A 445 21.37 37.66 -20.42
CA SER A 445 22.04 38.93 -20.70
C SER A 445 23.10 38.63 -21.75
N VAL A 446 22.89 39.15 -22.95
CA VAL A 446 24.00 39.43 -23.84
C VAL A 446 24.31 40.91 -23.61
N GLU A 447 25.61 41.18 -23.50
CA GLU A 447 26.30 42.40 -23.03
C GLU A 447 26.58 42.47 -21.53
#